data_AF-A0A2G5VR12-F1
#
_entry.id   AF-A0A2G5VR12-F1
#
_cell.length_a   1.000
_cell.length_b   1.000
_cell.length_c   1.000
_cell.angle_alpha   90.00
_cell.angle_beta   90.00
_cell.angle_gamma   90.00
#
_symmetry.space_group_name_H-M   'P 1'
#
loop_
_entity.id
_entity.type
_entity.pdbx_description
1 polymer ?
#
loop_
_entity_poly.entity_id
_entity_poly.type
_entity_poly.pdbx_seq_one_letter_code
_entity_poly.pdbx_strand_id
1 'polypeptide(L)'
;MLCAVRSGSLDCIRVVADSPKTNRYTRNKIGYTSLHICALLTIDKLPKRTTSGDVIELVLEYEEKAGILNEKQMASFIDARDADGNTALMIAYSQGNAGVCRSLLKRRACMGQRNNGDVNVFTYETATKQLLLGLLESLESEPRWSDGDTCDCGTRFSLTQRKHHCRHCGRHVCSKCSETQMPIAKYGEEKRVRVCDVCAHVISTGTAPRATNRN
;
A
#
# COMPACT_ATOMS: atom_id res chain seq x y z
N MET A 1 17.66 -1.00 -14.28
CA MET A 1 16.91 -1.11 -13.00
C MET A 1 16.07 -2.37 -12.92
N LEU A 2 15.05 -2.56 -13.78
CA LEU A 2 14.10 -3.69 -13.68
C LEU A 2 14.75 -5.08 -13.60
N CYS A 3 15.76 -5.38 -14.43
CA CYS A 3 16.46 -6.66 -14.39
C CYS A 3 17.28 -6.86 -13.11
N ALA A 4 17.87 -5.79 -12.55
CA ALA A 4 18.61 -5.85 -11.29
C ALA A 4 17.66 -6.12 -10.11
N VAL A 5 16.48 -5.51 -10.11
CA VAL A 5 15.44 -5.83 -9.12
C VAL A 5 14.97 -7.27 -9.25
N ARG A 6 14.78 -7.75 -10.49
CA ARG A 6 14.36 -9.13 -10.76
C ARG A 6 15.37 -10.17 -10.28
N SER A 7 16.66 -9.85 -10.23
CA SER A 7 17.68 -10.78 -9.70
C SER A 7 17.66 -10.88 -8.18
N GLY A 8 17.01 -9.93 -7.48
CA GLY A 8 17.00 -9.87 -6.03
C GLY A 8 18.37 -9.58 -5.40
N SER A 9 19.40 -9.26 -6.20
CA SER A 9 20.73 -8.94 -5.69
C SER A 9 20.80 -7.47 -5.28
N LEU A 10 20.98 -7.23 -3.97
CA LEU A 10 21.13 -5.88 -3.43
C LEU A 10 22.33 -5.14 -4.03
N ASP A 11 23.44 -5.85 -4.28
CA ASP A 11 24.64 -5.25 -4.86
C ASP A 11 24.42 -4.84 -6.33
N CYS A 12 23.74 -5.69 -7.12
CA CYS A 12 23.36 -5.30 -8.49
C CYS A 12 22.44 -4.08 -8.50
N ILE A 13 21.50 -3.99 -7.55
CA ILE A 13 20.59 -2.86 -7.44
C ILE A 13 21.36 -1.58 -7.10
N ARG A 14 22.27 -1.61 -6.12
CA ARG A 14 23.12 -0.47 -5.72
C ARG A 14 23.92 0.08 -6.90
N VAL A 15 24.67 -0.80 -7.57
CA VAL A 15 25.52 -0.42 -8.72
C VAL A 15 24.69 0.24 -9.84
N VAL A 16 23.49 -0.30 -10.11
CA VAL A 16 22.61 0.28 -11.12
C VAL A 16 21.98 1.58 -10.64
N ALA A 17 21.57 1.68 -9.37
CA ALA A 17 20.94 2.87 -8.81
C ALA A 17 21.90 4.08 -8.75
N ASP A 18 23.18 3.84 -8.45
CA ASP A 18 24.22 4.88 -8.40
C ASP A 18 24.60 5.43 -9.78
N SER A 19 24.23 4.73 -10.87
CA SER A 19 24.53 5.19 -12.22
C SER A 19 23.63 6.36 -12.64
N PRO A 20 24.20 7.50 -13.09
CA PRO A 20 23.42 8.66 -13.52
C PRO A 20 22.57 8.40 -14.78
N LYS A 21 22.87 7.33 -15.53
CA LYS A 21 22.13 6.94 -16.74
C LYS A 21 20.91 6.07 -16.46
N THR A 22 20.68 5.67 -15.20
CA THR A 22 19.60 4.76 -14.86
C THR A 22 18.24 5.43 -14.95
N ASN A 23 17.42 4.97 -15.91
CA ASN A 23 16.01 5.33 -15.96
C ASN A 23 15.23 4.59 -14.87
N ARG A 24 14.98 5.30 -13.76
CA ARG A 24 14.24 4.84 -12.58
C ARG A 24 12.72 4.67 -12.80
N TYR A 25 12.14 5.36 -13.78
CA TYR A 25 10.71 5.25 -14.13
C TYR A 25 10.43 4.26 -15.25
N THR A 26 11.42 3.43 -15.61
CA THR A 26 11.27 2.44 -16.67
C THR A 26 10.11 1.49 -16.37
N ARG A 27 9.31 1.23 -17.40
CA ARG A 27 8.24 0.23 -17.39
C ARG A 27 8.53 -0.84 -18.43
N ASN A 28 8.20 -2.09 -18.14
CA ASN A 28 8.25 -3.15 -19.14
C ASN A 28 6.97 -3.13 -20.03
N LYS A 29 6.85 -4.11 -20.95
CA LYS A 29 5.73 -4.21 -21.90
C LYS A 29 4.35 -4.34 -21.24
N ILE A 30 4.27 -4.80 -20.00
CA ILE A 30 3.01 -4.94 -19.24
C ILE A 30 2.82 -3.82 -18.21
N GLY A 31 3.65 -2.77 -18.27
CA GLY A 31 3.53 -1.60 -17.41
C GLY A 31 4.21 -1.72 -16.05
N TYR A 32 4.89 -2.83 -15.74
CA TYR A 32 5.54 -3.04 -14.44
C TYR A 32 6.71 -2.09 -14.23
N THR A 33 6.66 -1.41 -13.09
CA THR A 33 7.78 -0.68 -12.50
C THR A 33 8.67 -1.61 -11.66
N SER A 34 9.75 -1.08 -11.09
CA SER A 34 10.58 -1.81 -10.12
C SER A 34 9.76 -2.32 -8.93
N LEU A 35 8.80 -1.53 -8.42
CA LEU A 35 7.95 -1.93 -7.29
C LEU A 35 7.04 -3.12 -7.61
N HIS A 36 6.49 -3.19 -8.83
CA HIS A 36 5.70 -4.35 -9.28
C HIS A 36 6.57 -5.61 -9.34
N ILE A 37 7.83 -5.48 -9.77
CA ILE A 37 8.77 -6.61 -9.78
C ILE A 37 9.09 -7.04 -8.34
N CYS A 38 9.35 -6.10 -7.42
CA CYS A 38 9.57 -6.41 -6.01
C CYS A 38 8.40 -7.19 -5.40
N ALA A 39 7.16 -6.80 -5.74
CA ALA A 39 5.95 -7.47 -5.28
C ALA A 39 5.87 -8.96 -5.69
N LEU A 40 6.50 -9.33 -6.82
CA LEU A 40 6.54 -10.70 -7.36
C LEU A 40 7.73 -11.53 -6.87
N LEU A 41 8.66 -10.94 -6.11
CA LEU A 41 9.79 -11.66 -5.52
C LEU A 41 9.29 -12.53 -4.37
N THR A 42 9.31 -13.84 -4.57
CA THR A 42 9.05 -14.85 -3.54
C THR A 42 10.38 -15.32 -2.94
N ILE A 43 10.35 -15.87 -1.72
CA ILE A 43 11.56 -16.30 -1.00
C ILE A 43 12.42 -17.27 -1.83
N ASP A 44 11.79 -18.18 -2.59
CA ASP A 44 12.50 -19.16 -3.44
C ASP A 44 13.25 -18.54 -4.63
N LYS A 45 12.90 -17.30 -5.01
CA LYS A 45 13.51 -16.59 -6.14
C LYS A 45 14.68 -15.70 -5.71
N LEU A 46 15.01 -15.66 -4.42
CA LEU A 46 15.99 -14.74 -3.87
C LEU A 46 17.28 -15.44 -3.44
N PRO A 47 18.43 -14.72 -3.45
CA PRO A 47 19.65 -15.20 -2.80
C PRO A 47 19.40 -15.54 -1.32
N LYS A 48 20.06 -16.58 -0.79
CA LYS A 48 19.84 -17.16 0.57
C LYS A 48 19.84 -16.18 1.76
N ARG A 49 20.28 -14.93 1.57
CA ARG A 49 20.41 -13.91 2.62
C ARG A 49 19.60 -12.64 2.36
N THR A 50 18.74 -12.64 1.34
CA THR A 50 17.99 -11.46 0.94
C THR A 50 16.49 -11.75 0.97
N THR A 51 15.73 -10.87 1.60
CA THR A 51 14.27 -10.93 1.61
C THR A 51 13.68 -9.97 0.57
N SER A 52 12.42 -10.20 0.20
CA SER A 52 11.68 -9.26 -0.66
C SER A 52 11.55 -7.88 0.00
N GLY A 53 11.51 -7.85 1.34
CA GLY A 53 11.56 -6.65 2.18
C GLY A 53 12.85 -5.84 1.98
N ASP A 54 14.01 -6.49 2.02
CA ASP A 54 15.30 -5.81 1.83
C ASP A 54 15.41 -5.17 0.44
N VAL A 55 14.90 -5.87 -0.58
CA VAL A 55 14.92 -5.38 -1.97
C VAL A 55 14.02 -4.16 -2.13
N ILE A 56 12.78 -4.20 -1.63
CA ILE A 56 11.85 -3.07 -1.75
C ILE A 56 12.33 -1.86 -0.93
N GLU A 57 12.85 -2.08 0.28
CA GLU A 57 13.38 -0.99 1.12
C GLU A 57 14.56 -0.31 0.42
N LEU A 58 15.49 -1.08 -0.13
CA LEU A 58 16.62 -0.54 -0.89
C LEU A 58 16.14 0.30 -2.09
N VAL A 59 15.21 -0.23 -2.89
CA VAL A 59 14.67 0.51 -4.04
C VAL A 59 14.01 1.81 -3.58
N LEU A 60 13.15 1.76 -2.56
CA LEU A 60 12.44 2.94 -2.08
C LEU A 60 13.39 3.99 -1.47
N GLU A 61 14.37 3.58 -0.67
CA GLU A 61 15.40 4.47 -0.13
C GLU A 61 16.17 5.20 -1.23
N TYR A 62 16.51 4.52 -2.32
CA TYR A 62 17.22 5.14 -3.44
C TYR A 62 16.36 6.17 -4.19
N GLU A 63 15.06 5.93 -4.30
CA GLU A 63 14.14 6.91 -4.90
C GLU A 63 13.89 8.11 -3.97
N GLU A 64 13.95 7.93 -2.65
CA GLU A 64 13.85 8.99 -1.64
C GLU A 64 15.13 9.84 -1.56
N LYS A 65 16.30 9.20 -1.37
CA LYS A 65 17.60 9.86 -1.16
C LYS A 65 18.02 10.74 -2.33
N ALA A 66 17.54 10.43 -3.52
CA ALA A 66 17.93 11.21 -4.67
C ALA A 66 17.44 12.67 -4.60
N GLY A 67 16.48 13.01 -3.72
CA GLY A 67 15.88 14.35 -3.67
C GLY A 67 15.24 14.77 -5.01
N ILE A 68 15.10 13.81 -5.93
CA ILE A 68 14.60 13.99 -7.30
C ILE A 68 13.08 14.08 -7.28
N LEU A 69 12.42 13.40 -6.33
CA LEU A 69 10.98 13.32 -6.25
C LEU A 69 10.43 14.17 -5.12
N ASN A 70 9.52 15.07 -5.48
CA ASN A 70 8.61 15.64 -4.49
C ASN A 70 7.59 14.59 -4.02
N GLU A 71 6.88 14.89 -2.93
CA GLU A 71 5.88 14.00 -2.32
C GLU A 71 4.83 13.50 -3.33
N LYS A 72 4.40 14.36 -4.26
CA LYS A 72 3.41 14.01 -5.29
C LYS A 72 3.95 12.99 -6.28
N GLN A 73 5.19 13.17 -6.75
CA GLN A 73 5.82 12.25 -7.69
C GLN A 73 6.16 10.92 -7.03
N MET A 74 6.63 10.94 -5.78
CA MET A 74 6.87 9.71 -5.01
C MET A 74 5.58 8.90 -4.90
N ALA A 75 4.49 9.55 -4.54
CA ALA A 75 3.23 8.84 -4.43
C ALA A 75 2.68 8.35 -5.79
N SER A 76 2.88 9.12 -6.86
CA SER A 76 2.56 8.65 -8.22
C SER A 76 3.39 7.44 -8.65
N PHE A 77 4.61 7.30 -8.13
CA PHE A 77 5.47 6.16 -8.38
C PHE A 77 5.05 4.93 -7.55
N ILE A 78 4.70 5.13 -6.29
CA ILE A 78 4.23 4.08 -5.37
C ILE A 78 2.90 3.48 -5.85
N ASP A 79 1.93 4.33 -6.20
CA ASP A 79 0.60 3.92 -6.68
C ASP A 79 0.56 3.80 -8.21
N ALA A 80 1.72 3.68 -8.87
CA ALA A 80 1.79 3.42 -10.29
C ALA A 80 0.99 2.15 -10.63
N ARG A 81 0.18 2.23 -11.69
CA ARG A 81 -0.64 1.12 -12.17
C ARG A 81 0.03 0.41 -13.35
N ASP A 82 -0.09 -0.91 -13.42
CA ASP A 82 0.29 -1.73 -14.59
C ASP A 82 -0.79 -1.69 -15.69
N ALA A 83 -0.65 -2.54 -16.72
CA ALA A 83 -1.63 -2.63 -17.82
C ALA A 83 -3.03 -3.09 -17.38
N ASP A 84 -3.12 -3.92 -16.34
CA ASP A 84 -4.37 -4.39 -15.74
C ASP A 84 -4.91 -3.44 -14.66
N GLY A 85 -4.20 -2.35 -14.41
CA GLY A 85 -4.56 -1.35 -13.42
C GLY A 85 -4.14 -1.71 -11.99
N ASN A 86 -3.40 -2.79 -11.76
CA ASN A 86 -2.93 -3.17 -10.44
C ASN A 86 -1.81 -2.25 -9.98
N THR A 87 -1.80 -1.94 -8.68
CA THR A 87 -0.65 -1.31 -8.03
C THR A 87 0.30 -2.37 -7.49
N ALA A 88 1.54 -1.99 -7.19
CA ALA A 88 2.50 -2.88 -6.55
C ALA A 88 1.96 -3.47 -5.22
N LEU A 89 1.16 -2.70 -4.48
CA LEU A 89 0.53 -3.15 -3.24
C LEU A 89 -0.49 -4.27 -3.49
N MET A 90 -1.31 -4.17 -4.55
CA MET A 90 -2.27 -5.23 -4.91
C MET A 90 -1.56 -6.53 -5.25
N ILE A 91 -0.51 -6.45 -6.07
CA ILE A 91 0.29 -7.62 -6.44
C ILE A 91 0.95 -8.21 -5.19
N ALA A 92 1.56 -7.39 -4.34
CA ALA A 92 2.22 -7.88 -3.14
C ALA A 92 1.22 -8.57 -2.19
N TYR A 93 0.02 -7.98 -2.07
CA TYR A 93 -1.06 -8.54 -1.26
C TYR A 93 -1.54 -9.88 -1.81
N SER A 94 -1.75 -10.00 -3.13
CA SER A 94 -2.19 -11.24 -3.77
C SER A 94 -1.15 -12.36 -3.64
N GLN A 95 0.14 -12.01 -3.60
CA GLN A 95 1.23 -12.96 -3.37
C GLN A 95 1.45 -13.30 -1.89
N GLY A 96 0.71 -12.69 -0.96
CA GLY A 96 0.93 -12.86 0.48
C GLY A 96 2.25 -12.24 0.98
N ASN A 97 2.86 -11.34 0.20
CA ASN A 97 4.16 -10.75 0.48
C ASN A 97 4.04 -9.62 1.52
N ALA A 98 3.89 -10.01 2.78
CA ALA A 98 3.63 -9.09 3.88
C ALA A 98 4.73 -8.03 4.06
N GLY A 99 6.00 -8.41 3.84
CA GLY A 99 7.14 -7.48 3.93
C GLY A 99 7.00 -6.34 2.94
N VAL A 100 6.77 -6.65 1.66
CA VAL A 100 6.57 -5.64 0.62
C VAL A 100 5.32 -4.79 0.88
N CYS A 101 4.23 -5.42 1.32
CA CYS A 101 3.02 -4.67 1.67
C CYS A 101 3.30 -3.62 2.76
N ARG A 102 3.97 -4.00 3.85
CA ARG A 102 4.29 -3.08 4.95
C ARG A 102 5.22 -1.95 4.50
N SER A 103 6.26 -2.26 3.71
CA SER A 103 7.19 -1.26 3.17
C SER A 103 6.50 -0.22 2.29
N LEU A 104 5.53 -0.64 1.47
CA LEU A 104 4.72 0.26 0.63
C LEU A 104 3.76 1.11 1.49
N LEU A 105 3.09 0.52 2.48
CA LEU A 105 2.17 1.24 3.37
C LEU A 105 2.88 2.26 4.25
N LYS A 106 4.12 1.97 4.68
CA LYS A 106 4.97 2.93 5.41
C LYS A 106 5.21 4.21 4.60
N ARG A 107 5.18 4.12 3.27
CA ARG A 107 5.28 5.26 2.35
C ARG A 107 3.92 5.67 1.76
N ARG A 108 2.86 5.39 2.50
CA ARG A 108 1.49 5.87 2.27
C ARG A 108 0.88 5.39 0.93
N ALA A 109 1.23 4.18 0.48
CA ALA A 109 0.56 3.52 -0.63
C ALA A 109 -0.96 3.45 -0.41
N CYS A 110 -1.74 3.71 -1.45
CA CYS A 110 -3.19 3.72 -1.36
C CYS A 110 -3.76 2.29 -1.32
N MET A 111 -4.42 1.93 -0.21
CA MET A 111 -5.08 0.62 -0.09
C MET A 111 -6.40 0.54 -0.87
N GLY A 112 -7.13 1.66 -0.97
CA GLY A 112 -8.48 1.68 -1.53
C GLY A 112 -8.55 1.82 -3.05
N GLN A 113 -7.42 2.06 -3.72
CA GLN A 113 -7.37 2.15 -5.18
C GLN A 113 -7.88 0.85 -5.80
N ARG A 114 -8.57 0.91 -6.94
CA ARG A 114 -9.06 -0.27 -7.68
C ARG A 114 -8.30 -0.48 -8.99
N ASN A 115 -8.17 -1.73 -9.40
CA ASN A 115 -7.66 -2.12 -10.70
C ASN A 115 -8.76 -2.05 -11.79
N ASN A 116 -8.46 -2.47 -13.03
CA ASN A 116 -9.43 -2.42 -14.13
C ASN A 116 -10.59 -3.42 -13.95
N GLY A 117 -10.41 -4.43 -13.10
CA GLY A 117 -11.45 -5.38 -12.70
C GLY A 117 -12.26 -4.94 -11.48
N ASP A 118 -12.12 -3.69 -11.03
CA ASP A 118 -12.81 -3.13 -9.86
C ASP A 118 -12.44 -3.80 -8.53
N VAL A 119 -11.26 -4.45 -8.47
CA VAL A 119 -10.72 -5.13 -7.29
C VAL A 119 -9.66 -4.28 -6.59
N ASN A 120 -9.64 -4.33 -5.25
CA ASN A 120 -8.62 -3.74 -4.40
C ASN A 120 -8.21 -4.74 -3.29
N VAL A 121 -7.31 -4.35 -2.38
CA VAL A 121 -6.82 -5.25 -1.32
C VAL A 121 -7.91 -5.69 -0.32
N PHE A 122 -9.04 -4.99 -0.24
CA PHE A 122 -10.16 -5.35 0.62
C PHE A 122 -11.06 -6.41 -0.05
N THR A 123 -11.30 -6.26 -1.34
CA THR A 123 -12.18 -7.13 -2.13
C THR A 123 -11.46 -8.34 -2.75
N TYR A 124 -10.12 -8.35 -2.76
CA TYR A 124 -9.35 -9.49 -3.25
C TYR A 124 -9.72 -10.79 -2.50
N GLU A 125 -9.95 -11.86 -3.26
CA GLU A 125 -10.24 -13.18 -2.72
C GLU A 125 -8.96 -13.83 -2.20
N THR A 126 -8.96 -14.13 -0.90
CA THR A 126 -7.86 -14.80 -0.22
C THR A 126 -8.44 -15.89 0.66
N ALA A 127 -7.69 -16.97 0.89
CA ALA A 127 -8.12 -18.04 1.79
C ALA A 127 -8.48 -17.52 3.19
N THR A 128 -7.79 -16.46 3.62
CA THR A 128 -7.96 -15.85 4.94
C THR A 128 -7.75 -14.33 4.87
N LYS A 129 -8.31 -13.55 5.81
CA LYS A 129 -8.17 -12.07 5.87
C LYS A 129 -7.06 -11.59 6.81
N GLN A 130 -6.24 -12.52 7.33
CA GLN A 130 -5.24 -12.30 8.37
C GLN A 130 -4.20 -11.25 7.93
N LEU A 131 -3.75 -11.34 6.67
CA LEU A 131 -2.81 -10.36 6.13
C LEU A 131 -3.43 -8.96 6.10
N LEU A 132 -4.67 -8.81 5.61
CA LEU A 132 -5.34 -7.51 5.56
C LEU A 132 -5.48 -6.90 6.96
N LEU A 133 -5.94 -7.68 7.94
CA LEU A 133 -6.10 -7.22 9.31
C LEU A 133 -4.75 -6.80 9.90
N GLY A 134 -3.71 -7.63 9.76
CA GLY A 134 -2.37 -7.31 10.23
C GLY A 134 -1.71 -6.12 9.51
N LEU A 135 -2.11 -5.81 8.27
CA LEU A 135 -1.68 -4.59 7.58
C LEU A 135 -2.39 -3.35 8.14
N LEU A 136 -3.71 -3.42 8.36
CA LEU A 136 -4.52 -2.35 8.96
C LEU A 136 -4.06 -2.00 10.38
N GLU A 137 -3.69 -3.00 11.17
CA GLU A 137 -3.10 -2.80 12.50
C GLU A 137 -1.76 -2.07 12.40
N SER A 138 -0.93 -2.40 11.41
CA SER A 138 0.40 -1.80 11.21
C SER A 138 0.41 -0.40 10.57
N LEU A 139 -0.74 0.17 10.21
CA LEU A 139 -0.77 1.54 9.72
C LEU A 139 -0.43 2.53 10.84
N GLU A 140 0.55 3.40 10.62
CA GLU A 140 1.06 4.34 11.64
C GLU A 140 0.66 5.81 11.37
N SER A 141 0.17 6.12 10.17
CA SER A 141 -0.18 7.49 9.76
C SER A 141 -1.43 7.54 8.92
N GLU A 142 -1.99 8.74 8.75
CA GLU A 142 -3.17 8.94 7.92
C GLU A 142 -2.94 8.40 6.50
N PRO A 143 -3.85 7.56 5.98
CA PRO A 143 -3.69 6.93 4.67
C PRO A 143 -3.95 7.92 3.54
N ARG A 144 -3.41 7.60 2.36
CA ARG A 144 -3.85 8.24 1.13
C ARG A 144 -5.28 7.84 0.79
N TRP A 145 -6.12 8.82 0.49
CA TRP A 145 -7.49 8.56 0.09
C TRP A 145 -7.56 8.08 -1.35
N SER A 146 -8.27 6.98 -1.55
CA SER A 146 -8.64 6.49 -2.89
C SER A 146 -9.77 7.31 -3.46
N ASP A 147 -9.93 7.27 -4.78
CA ASP A 147 -11.11 7.81 -5.45
C ASP A 147 -11.76 6.75 -6.35
N GLY A 148 -13.05 6.92 -6.61
CA GLY A 148 -13.88 5.97 -7.36
C GLY A 148 -15.37 6.27 -7.22
N ASP A 149 -16.17 5.76 -8.14
CA ASP A 149 -17.60 6.09 -8.24
C ASP A 149 -18.52 5.04 -7.60
N THR A 150 -17.94 3.98 -7.02
CA THR A 150 -18.70 2.87 -6.45
C THR A 150 -18.03 2.39 -5.16
N CYS A 151 -18.81 2.14 -4.10
CA CYS A 151 -18.33 1.53 -2.86
C CYS A 151 -18.00 0.04 -3.07
N ASP A 152 -17.19 -0.56 -2.18
CA ASP A 152 -16.88 -2.01 -2.23
C ASP A 152 -18.11 -2.93 -2.11
N CYS A 153 -19.25 -2.40 -1.65
CA CYS A 153 -20.54 -3.10 -1.62
C CYS A 153 -21.35 -2.97 -2.92
N GLY A 154 -20.80 -2.36 -3.98
CA GLY A 154 -21.48 -2.13 -5.27
C GLY A 154 -22.37 -0.89 -5.31
N THR A 155 -22.49 -0.14 -4.21
CA THR A 155 -23.30 1.10 -4.20
C THR A 155 -22.62 2.21 -4.99
N ARG A 156 -23.27 2.67 -6.05
CA ARG A 156 -22.81 3.81 -6.87
C ARG A 156 -23.04 5.14 -6.15
N PHE A 157 -22.04 6.01 -6.17
CA PHE A 157 -22.13 7.35 -5.60
C PHE A 157 -22.86 8.31 -6.54
N SER A 158 -23.60 9.25 -5.96
CA SER A 158 -24.38 10.28 -6.66
C SER A 158 -24.55 11.51 -5.77
N LEU A 159 -25.34 12.50 -6.23
CA LEU A 159 -25.68 13.68 -5.43
C LEU A 159 -26.51 13.35 -4.19
N THR A 160 -27.23 12.23 -4.17
CA THR A 160 -27.98 11.77 -2.99
C THR A 160 -27.22 10.69 -2.24
N GLN A 161 -26.46 9.86 -2.94
CA GLN A 161 -25.60 8.83 -2.35
C GLN A 161 -24.14 9.30 -2.29
N ARG A 162 -23.82 10.06 -1.26
CA ARG A 162 -22.51 10.73 -1.15
C ARG A 162 -21.38 9.73 -0.89
N LYS A 163 -20.23 10.03 -1.51
CA LYS A 163 -18.95 9.36 -1.26
C LYS A 163 -18.39 9.81 0.08
N HIS A 164 -17.89 8.86 0.86
CA HIS A 164 -17.13 9.12 2.08
C HIS A 164 -15.80 8.41 2.02
N HIS A 165 -14.88 8.75 2.92
CA HIS A 165 -13.60 8.06 3.06
C HIS A 165 -13.45 7.53 4.47
N CYS A 166 -12.92 6.32 4.61
CA CYS A 166 -12.49 5.84 5.91
C CYS A 166 -11.21 6.58 6.33
N ARG A 167 -11.23 7.25 7.48
CA ARG A 167 -10.04 7.98 7.98
C ARG A 167 -8.90 7.07 8.44
N HIS A 168 -9.18 5.78 8.66
CA HIS A 168 -8.18 4.79 9.05
C HIS A 168 -7.41 4.20 7.86
N CYS A 169 -8.10 3.77 6.80
CA CYS A 169 -7.49 3.08 5.65
C CYS A 169 -7.59 3.81 4.30
N GLY A 170 -8.33 4.91 4.22
CA GLY A 170 -8.38 5.79 3.04
C GLY A 170 -9.30 5.31 1.91
N ARG A 171 -9.93 4.13 2.04
CA ARG A 171 -10.87 3.65 1.01
C ARG A 171 -12.15 4.48 0.95
N HIS A 172 -12.69 4.65 -0.25
CA HIS A 172 -13.99 5.31 -0.44
C HIS A 172 -15.14 4.35 -0.09
N VAL A 173 -16.13 4.86 0.65
CA VAL A 173 -17.22 4.07 1.26
C VAL A 173 -18.54 4.83 1.22
N CYS A 174 -19.65 4.09 1.19
CA CYS A 174 -20.99 4.63 1.40
C CYS A 174 -21.30 4.80 2.90
N SER A 175 -22.41 5.48 3.21
CA SER A 175 -22.88 5.68 4.59
C SER A 175 -23.04 4.36 5.35
N LYS A 176 -23.68 3.36 4.72
CA LYS A 176 -23.94 2.03 5.29
C LYS A 176 -22.67 1.24 5.62
N CYS A 177 -21.60 1.39 4.84
CA CYS A 177 -20.33 0.69 5.08
C CYS A 177 -19.38 1.44 6.04
N SER A 178 -19.87 2.50 6.69
CA SER A 178 -19.07 3.38 7.53
C SER A 178 -19.88 4.10 8.59
N GLU A 179 -20.86 3.41 9.20
CA GLU A 179 -21.75 4.02 10.19
C GLU A 179 -21.02 4.43 11.48
N THR A 180 -19.90 3.78 11.79
CA THR A 180 -19.12 4.03 12.99
C THR A 180 -18.25 5.28 12.89
N GLN A 181 -18.26 6.08 13.97
CA GLN A 181 -17.28 7.13 14.22
C GLN A 181 -16.51 6.87 15.51
N MET A 182 -15.18 6.92 15.44
CA MET A 182 -14.30 6.64 16.57
C MET A 182 -12.99 7.42 16.47
N PRO A 183 -12.31 7.69 17.60
CA PRO A 183 -10.96 8.27 17.57
C PRO A 183 -9.97 7.28 16.96
N ILE A 184 -8.92 7.81 16.33
CA ILE A 184 -7.79 7.03 15.82
C ILE A 184 -6.54 7.52 16.53
N ALA A 185 -6.37 7.09 17.79
CA ALA A 185 -5.30 7.57 18.66
C ALA A 185 -3.90 7.44 18.05
N LYS A 186 -3.64 6.36 17.31
CA LYS A 186 -2.35 6.14 16.62
C LYS A 186 -2.05 7.14 15.50
N TYR A 187 -3.05 7.86 15.00
CA TYR A 187 -2.87 8.95 14.03
C TYR A 187 -2.89 10.33 14.69
N GLY A 188 -3.03 10.40 16.02
CA GLY A 188 -3.26 11.66 16.74
C GLY A 188 -4.67 12.25 16.51
N GLU A 189 -5.61 11.45 15.99
CA GLU A 189 -6.99 11.90 15.75
C GLU A 189 -7.86 11.61 16.98
N GLU A 190 -7.94 12.59 17.87
CA GLU A 190 -8.72 12.50 19.11
C GLU A 190 -10.23 12.65 18.86
N LYS A 191 -10.63 13.33 17.78
CA LYS A 191 -12.05 13.47 17.45
C LYS A 191 -12.57 12.16 16.87
N ARG A 192 -13.86 11.91 17.09
CA ARG A 192 -14.55 10.78 16.46
C ARG A 192 -14.65 11.03 14.96
N VAL A 193 -13.92 10.24 14.18
CA VAL A 193 -13.91 10.32 12.72
C VAL A 193 -14.53 9.08 12.10
N ARG A 194 -15.06 9.24 10.89
CA ARG A 194 -15.70 8.15 10.14
C ARG A 194 -14.68 7.07 9.79
N VAL A 195 -15.00 5.83 10.15
CA VAL A 195 -14.24 4.63 9.75
C VAL A 195 -15.17 3.64 9.08
N CYS A 196 -14.62 2.80 8.19
CA CYS A 196 -15.39 1.71 7.62
C CYS A 196 -15.53 0.56 8.61
N ASP A 197 -16.50 -0.32 8.41
CA ASP A 197 -16.84 -1.39 9.36
C ASP A 197 -15.63 -2.31 9.67
N VAL A 198 -14.82 -2.60 8.65
CA VAL A 198 -13.57 -3.40 8.80
C VAL A 198 -12.59 -2.69 9.73
N CYS A 199 -12.37 -1.39 9.55
CA CYS A 199 -11.47 -0.62 10.40
C CYS A 199 -12.04 -0.40 11.79
N ALA A 200 -13.36 -0.23 11.92
CA ALA A 200 -14.01 -0.15 13.22
C ALA A 200 -13.74 -1.42 14.03
N HIS A 201 -13.92 -2.59 13.42
CA HIS A 201 -13.58 -3.87 14.03
C HIS A 201 -12.10 -3.93 14.43
N VAL A 202 -11.17 -3.65 13.51
CA VAL A 202 -9.72 -3.68 13.78
C VAL A 202 -9.31 -2.76 14.92
N ILE A 203 -9.84 -1.52 14.97
CA ILE A 203 -9.49 -0.56 16.03
C ILE A 203 -10.11 -0.98 17.37
N SER A 204 -11.30 -1.59 17.35
CA SER A 204 -11.95 -2.08 18.58
C SER A 204 -11.30 -3.35 19.14
N THR A 205 -10.78 -4.24 18.30
CA THR A 205 -10.14 -5.50 18.74
C THR A 205 -8.64 -5.34 18.96
N GLY A 206 -7.98 -4.47 18.19
CA GLY A 206 -6.56 -4.18 18.26
C GLY A 206 -6.28 -3.05 19.26
N THR A 207 -6.09 -3.43 20.53
CA THR A 207 -5.42 -2.70 21.62
C THR A 207 -5.44 -1.15 21.59
N ALA A 208 -6.03 -0.58 22.64
CA ALA A 208 -5.64 0.71 23.21
C ALA A 208 -4.10 0.91 23.17
N PRO A 209 -3.60 2.15 23.02
CA PRO A 209 -2.17 2.41 22.96
C PRO A 209 -1.46 1.75 24.16
N ARG A 210 -0.49 0.88 23.91
CA ARG A 210 0.51 0.56 24.94
C ARG A 210 1.19 1.88 25.25
N ALA A 211 0.93 2.41 26.45
CA ALA A 211 1.64 3.54 26.99
C ALA A 211 3.14 3.26 26.85
N THR A 212 3.81 3.96 25.93
CA THR A 212 5.26 4.03 25.92
C THR A 212 5.64 4.85 27.14
N ASN A 213 6.08 4.19 28.22
CA ASN A 213 6.82 4.88 29.27
C ASN A 213 8.03 5.52 28.61
N ARG A 214 8.01 6.85 28.50
CA ARG A 214 9.22 7.64 28.35
C ARG A 214 9.80 7.79 29.76
N ASN A 215 10.92 7.13 30.01
CA ASN A 215 11.87 7.58 31.03
C ASN A 215 12.80 8.61 30.39
#